data_AF-A0A658BPP3-F1
#
_entry.id   AF-A0A658BPP3-F1
#
_cell.length_a   1.000
_cell.length_b   1.000
_cell.length_c   1.000
_cell.angle_alpha   90.00
_cell.angle_beta   90.00
_cell.angle_gamma   90.00
#
_symmetry.space_group_name_H-M   'P 1'
#
loop_
_entity.id
_entity.type
_entity.pdbx_description
1 polymer ?
#
loop_
_entity_poly.entity_id
_entity_poly.type
_entity_poly.pdbx_seq_one_letter_code
_entity_poly.pdbx_strand_id
1 'polypeptide(L)'
;MEKFDMEFLKVMSLRGPNIWTYRPVLEAWVDIGALEDSPSNTIPGFYERLSSWLPSLIEHRCGVGERGGFMERVREGTWAGHILEHVTLELQNLAGMQSGFGKARSTPVRGVYKVVVRSRHEEVSRACLDAARDLVMAAIEDRPFDLPATMARLRDMADSLCIGPSTACIVDAATERGIPSIRLTDGNLMQLGYGARQRRIWTAETDQTSAIAEGIASDKDLTKSLLQSCGVPVPEGRVVDSPEDAWEAAEDIGVPVVVKPSDGNHGRGVSTELMTREEVETAYGIALNEGSEVIVERFVRGNEHRLLVVAGRLVAAARGESATITGDGVSSIAELIDIQINTDPRRGETEDYPLNLILLDREPSIRLEITRQGYTPDSVPPLGQLVMIQRNGNVAFDVTDRVHPDA
;
A
#
# COMPACT_ATOMS: atom_id res chain seq x y z
N MET A 1 39.19 -3.75 -24.39
CA MET A 1 38.31 -4.27 -23.32
C MET A 1 37.38 -5.26 -23.97
N GLU A 2 37.37 -6.51 -23.50
CA GLU A 2 36.29 -7.43 -23.84
C GLU A 2 34.97 -6.78 -23.39
N LYS A 3 33.99 -6.77 -24.28
CA LYS A 3 32.67 -6.22 -23.97
C LYS A 3 31.96 -7.23 -23.08
N PHE A 4 31.73 -6.87 -21.82
CA PHE A 4 30.87 -7.69 -20.95
C PHE A 4 29.44 -7.62 -21.48
N ASP A 5 28.77 -8.76 -21.47
CA ASP A 5 27.37 -8.87 -21.85
C ASP A 5 26.68 -9.92 -20.98
N MET A 6 25.38 -9.76 -20.81
CA MET A 6 24.52 -10.71 -20.09
C MET A 6 23.24 -10.91 -20.89
N GLU A 7 23.13 -12.03 -21.60
CA GLU A 7 22.03 -12.28 -22.52
C GLU A 7 21.04 -13.30 -21.96
N PHE A 8 19.74 -13.02 -22.13
CA PHE A 8 18.68 -13.97 -21.84
C PHE A 8 18.42 -14.88 -23.03
N LEU A 9 18.96 -16.09 -22.97
CA LEU A 9 18.74 -17.12 -23.98
C LEU A 9 17.28 -17.62 -23.99
N LYS A 10 16.68 -17.68 -22.81
CA LYS A 10 15.30 -18.15 -22.62
C LYS A 10 14.74 -17.65 -21.29
N VAL A 11 13.48 -17.25 -21.26
CA VAL A 11 12.79 -16.92 -19.99
C VAL A 11 11.42 -17.59 -19.99
N MET A 12 11.19 -18.45 -19.00
CA MET A 12 9.99 -19.27 -18.87
C MET A 12 9.25 -18.95 -17.57
N SER A 13 7.93 -18.84 -17.67
CA SER A 13 7.03 -18.75 -16.52
C SER A 13 6.51 -20.15 -16.18
N LEU A 14 6.89 -20.66 -15.02
CA LEU A 14 6.44 -21.97 -14.52
C LEU A 14 5.28 -21.75 -13.56
N ARG A 15 4.05 -21.90 -14.07
CA ARG A 15 2.81 -21.67 -13.33
C ARG A 15 2.47 -22.89 -12.46
N GLY A 16 2.67 -22.79 -11.14
CA GLY A 16 2.36 -23.86 -10.17
C GLY A 16 3.56 -24.74 -9.80
N PRO A 17 3.32 -25.95 -9.24
CA PRO A 17 4.39 -26.85 -8.84
C PRO A 17 5.32 -27.23 -9.99
N ASN A 18 6.62 -27.09 -9.76
CA ASN A 18 7.66 -27.26 -10.76
C ASN A 18 8.93 -27.87 -10.15
N ILE A 19 9.97 -28.05 -10.97
CA ILE A 19 11.23 -28.69 -10.58
C ILE A 19 11.99 -27.94 -9.47
N TRP A 20 11.69 -26.66 -9.25
CA TRP A 20 12.38 -25.82 -8.27
C TRP A 20 11.61 -25.71 -6.95
N THR A 21 10.27 -25.60 -7.02
CA THR A 21 9.40 -25.40 -5.86
C THR A 21 7.93 -25.67 -6.22
N TYR A 22 7.08 -25.77 -5.20
CA TYR A 22 5.62 -25.92 -5.35
C TYR A 22 4.90 -24.62 -5.74
N ARG A 23 5.63 -23.49 -5.81
CA ARG A 23 5.10 -22.15 -6.10
C ARG A 23 5.52 -21.68 -7.50
N PRO A 24 4.77 -20.75 -8.13
CA PRO A 24 5.17 -20.21 -9.42
C PRO A 24 6.54 -19.51 -9.38
N VAL A 25 7.33 -19.73 -10.44
CA VAL A 25 8.66 -19.12 -10.60
C VAL A 25 8.88 -18.65 -12.03
N LEU A 26 9.77 -17.67 -12.18
CA LEU A 26 10.38 -17.30 -13.45
C LEU A 26 11.74 -17.99 -13.55
N GLU A 27 11.96 -18.82 -14.57
CA GLU A 27 13.26 -19.44 -14.88
C GLU A 27 13.86 -18.75 -16.11
N ALA A 28 15.00 -18.10 -15.93
CA ALA A 28 15.78 -17.49 -16.99
C ALA A 28 17.07 -18.29 -17.24
N TRP A 29 17.36 -18.57 -18.50
CA TRP A 29 18.66 -19.07 -18.95
C TRP A 29 19.48 -17.88 -19.38
N VAL A 30 20.58 -17.65 -18.68
CA VAL A 30 21.39 -16.43 -18.77
C VAL A 30 22.78 -16.83 -19.21
N ASP A 31 23.23 -16.31 -20.35
CA ASP A 31 24.62 -16.37 -20.76
C ASP A 31 25.34 -15.13 -20.22
N ILE A 32 26.34 -15.34 -19.38
CA ILE A 32 27.14 -14.25 -18.79
C ILE A 32 28.44 -14.00 -19.58
N GLY A 33 28.70 -14.73 -20.66
CA GLY A 33 29.83 -14.52 -21.56
C GLY A 33 31.18 -14.41 -20.83
N ALA A 34 31.91 -13.33 -21.10
CA ALA A 34 33.23 -13.06 -20.50
C ALA A 34 33.19 -12.81 -18.98
N LEU A 35 32.01 -12.56 -18.40
CA LEU A 35 31.86 -12.43 -16.94
C LEU A 35 32.06 -13.75 -16.20
N GLU A 36 32.06 -14.89 -16.90
CA GLU A 36 32.43 -16.18 -16.31
C GLU A 36 33.86 -16.16 -15.74
N ASP A 37 34.75 -15.39 -16.37
CA ASP A 37 36.15 -15.21 -15.98
C ASP A 37 36.38 -13.98 -15.09
N SER A 38 35.32 -13.21 -14.80
CA SER A 38 35.38 -11.96 -14.04
C SER A 38 34.39 -11.98 -12.87
N PRO A 39 34.64 -12.76 -11.80
CA PRO A 39 33.79 -12.76 -10.62
C PRO A 39 33.77 -11.39 -9.96
N SER A 40 32.72 -11.07 -9.20
CA SER A 40 32.44 -9.73 -8.67
C SER A 40 33.59 -9.02 -7.96
N ASN A 41 34.46 -9.76 -7.25
CA ASN A 41 35.62 -9.22 -6.54
C ASN A 41 36.77 -8.77 -7.46
N THR A 42 36.73 -9.14 -8.74
CA THR A 42 37.71 -8.69 -9.75
C THR A 42 37.26 -7.44 -10.49
N ILE A 43 36.01 -7.00 -10.31
CA ILE A 43 35.42 -5.85 -10.99
C ILE A 43 35.56 -4.61 -10.09
N PRO A 44 36.40 -3.61 -10.43
CA PRO A 44 36.67 -2.47 -9.55
C PRO A 44 35.41 -1.64 -9.27
N GLY A 45 35.16 -1.33 -7.99
CA GLY A 45 34.05 -0.47 -7.55
C GLY A 45 32.65 -1.11 -7.64
N PHE A 46 32.56 -2.38 -8.07
CA PHE A 46 31.27 -3.05 -8.27
C PHE A 46 30.49 -3.19 -6.96
N TYR A 47 31.18 -3.58 -5.87
CA TYR A 47 30.58 -3.77 -4.55
C TYR A 47 29.99 -2.45 -4.03
N GLU A 48 30.74 -1.36 -4.13
CA GLU A 48 30.36 -0.03 -3.65
C GLU A 48 29.15 0.51 -4.41
N ARG A 49 29.14 0.39 -5.75
CA ARG A 49 27.99 0.81 -6.56
C ARG A 49 26.73 0.01 -6.24
N LEU A 50 26.84 -1.32 -6.19
CA LEU A 50 25.70 -2.18 -5.91
C LEU A 50 25.11 -1.93 -4.50
N SER A 51 25.96 -1.84 -3.48
CA SER A 51 25.53 -1.59 -2.11
C SER A 51 24.98 -0.18 -1.89
N SER A 52 25.49 0.81 -2.63
CA SER A 52 24.94 2.17 -2.61
C SER A 52 23.57 2.27 -3.27
N TRP A 53 23.32 1.54 -4.36
CA TRP A 53 22.04 1.56 -5.05
C TRP A 53 20.99 0.72 -4.32
N LEU A 54 21.37 -0.45 -3.80
CA LEU A 54 20.46 -1.39 -3.15
C LEU A 54 20.95 -1.74 -1.73
N PRO A 55 20.85 -0.80 -0.76
CA PRO A 55 21.37 -1.01 0.59
C PRO A 55 20.70 -2.16 1.34
N SER A 56 19.43 -2.44 1.04
CA SER A 56 18.63 -3.54 1.61
C SER A 56 19.07 -4.94 1.15
N LEU A 57 19.96 -5.07 0.16
CA LEU A 57 20.61 -6.35 -0.16
C LEU A 57 21.38 -6.95 1.03
N ILE A 58 21.70 -6.16 2.05
CA ILE A 58 22.25 -6.66 3.32
C ILE A 58 21.30 -7.64 4.03
N GLU A 59 19.99 -7.60 3.77
CA GLU A 59 19.04 -8.56 4.34
C GLU A 59 19.06 -9.91 3.61
N HIS A 60 19.66 -9.99 2.42
CA HIS A 60 19.75 -11.22 1.65
C HIS A 60 20.75 -12.19 2.28
N ARG A 61 20.29 -13.42 2.45
CA ARG A 61 21.05 -14.53 3.01
C ARG A 61 21.50 -15.44 1.87
N CYS A 62 22.74 -15.93 1.93
CA CYS A 62 23.25 -16.89 0.96
C CYS A 62 24.23 -17.86 1.65
N GLY A 63 24.08 -19.17 1.42
CA GLY A 63 24.99 -20.22 1.92
C GLY A 63 24.99 -20.37 3.44
N VAL A 64 25.61 -19.42 4.14
CA VAL A 64 25.81 -19.36 5.60
C VAL A 64 24.49 -19.14 6.35
N GLY A 65 23.48 -18.58 5.70
CA GLY A 65 22.13 -18.39 6.27
C GLY A 65 21.99 -17.18 7.20
N GLU A 66 23.04 -16.35 7.29
CA GLU A 66 23.10 -15.14 8.11
C GLU A 66 22.81 -13.87 7.30
N ARG A 67 22.38 -12.83 8.00
CA ARG A 67 22.17 -11.48 7.44
C ARG A 67 23.49 -10.98 6.83
N GLY A 68 23.43 -10.47 5.61
CA GLY A 68 24.60 -9.97 4.88
C GLY A 68 25.40 -11.03 4.14
N GLY A 69 25.06 -12.32 4.28
CA GLY A 69 25.79 -13.42 3.64
C GLY A 69 25.86 -13.31 2.11
N PHE A 70 24.86 -12.71 1.46
CA PHE A 70 24.96 -12.42 0.03
C PHE A 70 26.02 -11.35 -0.28
N MET A 71 26.02 -10.24 0.45
CA MET A 71 26.98 -9.15 0.23
C MET A 71 28.42 -9.58 0.53
N GLU A 72 28.62 -10.47 1.50
CA GLU A 72 29.91 -11.12 1.74
C GLU A 72 30.37 -11.91 0.51
N ARG A 73 29.51 -12.73 -0.10
CA ARG A 73 29.81 -13.46 -1.34
C ARG A 73 30.13 -12.54 -2.51
N VAL A 74 29.45 -11.38 -2.62
CA VAL A 74 29.79 -10.36 -3.62
C VAL A 74 31.20 -9.82 -3.39
N ARG A 75 31.59 -9.59 -2.14
CA ARG A 75 32.94 -9.12 -1.79
C ARG A 75 34.02 -10.19 -1.99
N GLU A 76 33.73 -11.45 -1.67
CA GLU A 76 34.65 -12.58 -1.84
C GLU A 76 34.81 -13.00 -3.30
N GLY A 77 33.78 -12.77 -4.13
CA GLY A 77 33.75 -13.17 -5.53
C GLY A 77 32.63 -14.17 -5.80
N THR A 78 31.65 -13.74 -6.59
CA THR A 78 30.58 -14.59 -7.11
C THR A 78 30.23 -14.23 -8.55
N TRP A 79 29.59 -15.15 -9.25
CA TRP A 79 29.23 -15.00 -10.67
C TRP A 79 28.00 -14.15 -10.89
N ALA A 80 27.95 -13.49 -12.04
CA ALA A 80 26.89 -12.55 -12.41
C ALA A 80 25.49 -13.17 -12.42
N GLY A 81 25.36 -14.46 -12.75
CA GLY A 81 24.07 -15.17 -12.67
C GLY A 81 23.52 -15.28 -11.24
N HIS A 82 24.39 -15.46 -10.24
CA HIS A 82 23.99 -15.46 -8.83
C HIS A 82 23.66 -14.06 -8.33
N ILE A 83 24.37 -13.04 -8.81
CA ILE A 83 24.06 -11.64 -8.48
C ILE A 83 22.71 -11.25 -9.06
N LEU A 84 22.45 -11.61 -10.32
CA LEU A 84 21.19 -11.34 -11.00
C LEU A 84 19.99 -11.92 -10.23
N GLU A 85 20.12 -13.14 -9.69
CA GLU A 85 19.10 -13.76 -8.83
C GLU A 85 18.71 -12.84 -7.68
N HIS A 86 19.69 -12.41 -6.88
CA HIS A 86 19.46 -11.60 -5.69
C HIS A 86 18.97 -10.20 -6.01
N VAL A 87 19.54 -9.55 -7.04
CA VAL A 87 19.08 -8.22 -7.49
C VAL A 87 17.66 -8.28 -8.03
N THR A 88 17.29 -9.34 -8.77
CA THR A 88 15.91 -9.51 -9.25
C THR A 88 14.95 -9.67 -8.07
N LEU A 89 15.29 -10.49 -7.07
CA LEU A 89 14.47 -10.64 -5.87
C LEU A 89 14.32 -9.32 -5.11
N GLU A 90 15.40 -8.55 -4.99
CA GLU A 90 15.38 -7.27 -4.32
C GLU A 90 14.48 -6.26 -5.02
N LEU A 91 14.59 -6.12 -6.35
CA LEU A 91 13.71 -5.25 -7.12
C LEU A 91 12.24 -5.68 -7.03
N GLN A 92 11.94 -6.98 -6.99
CA GLN A 92 10.59 -7.48 -6.73
C GLN A 92 10.08 -7.09 -5.34
N ASN A 93 10.93 -7.15 -4.31
CA ASN A 93 10.57 -6.80 -2.94
C ASN A 93 10.34 -5.29 -2.77
N LEU A 94 11.21 -4.47 -3.36
CA LEU A 94 11.06 -3.01 -3.37
C LEU A 94 9.85 -2.53 -4.20
N ALA A 95 9.33 -3.40 -5.08
CA ALA A 95 8.09 -3.22 -5.84
C ALA A 95 6.86 -3.87 -5.16
N GLY A 96 6.96 -4.35 -3.91
CA GLY A 96 5.83 -4.86 -3.13
C GLY A 96 5.50 -6.35 -3.32
N MET A 97 6.24 -7.11 -4.14
CA MET A 97 5.87 -8.49 -4.49
C MET A 97 6.21 -9.56 -3.44
N GLN A 98 6.78 -9.21 -2.28
CA GLN A 98 7.15 -10.10 -1.16
C GLN A 98 7.62 -11.51 -1.62
N SER A 99 8.84 -11.57 -2.15
CA SER A 99 9.48 -12.74 -2.73
C SER A 99 10.79 -13.09 -2.02
N GLY A 100 10.97 -14.36 -1.67
CA GLY A 100 12.13 -14.82 -0.90
C GLY A 100 12.79 -16.10 -1.40
N PHE A 101 12.34 -16.64 -2.53
CA PHE A 101 12.93 -17.84 -3.11
C PHE A 101 13.64 -17.50 -4.41
N GLY A 102 14.94 -17.77 -4.46
CA GLY A 102 15.76 -17.70 -5.66
C GLY A 102 16.68 -18.91 -5.75
N LYS A 103 17.17 -19.16 -6.98
CA LYS A 103 18.25 -20.12 -7.21
C LYS A 103 18.99 -19.85 -8.52
N ALA A 104 20.31 -19.69 -8.44
CA ALA A 104 21.20 -19.69 -9.59
C ALA A 104 21.94 -21.03 -9.67
N ARG A 105 21.93 -21.66 -10.83
CA ARG A 105 22.64 -22.93 -11.09
C ARG A 105 23.34 -22.90 -12.44
N SER A 106 24.62 -23.24 -12.48
CA SER A 106 25.32 -23.43 -13.74
C SER A 106 24.71 -24.58 -14.54
N THR A 107 24.82 -24.49 -15.86
CA THR A 107 24.50 -25.57 -16.79
C THR A 107 25.80 -26.28 -17.22
N PRO A 108 25.71 -27.39 -17.97
CA PRO A 108 26.89 -28.00 -18.60
C PRO A 108 27.60 -27.09 -19.61
N VAL A 109 26.93 -26.04 -20.10
CA VAL A 109 27.52 -25.04 -20.99
C VAL A 109 28.15 -23.96 -20.13
N ARG A 110 29.46 -23.76 -20.28
CA ARG A 110 30.24 -22.75 -19.56
C ARG A 110 29.66 -21.35 -19.79
N GLY A 111 29.56 -20.53 -18.74
CA GLY A 111 28.99 -19.19 -18.80
C GLY A 111 27.47 -19.15 -18.84
N VAL A 112 26.78 -20.30 -18.96
CA VAL A 112 25.32 -20.34 -19.00
C VAL A 112 24.75 -20.84 -17.67
N TYR A 113 23.87 -20.03 -17.09
CA TYR A 113 23.23 -20.25 -15.79
C TYR A 113 21.71 -20.30 -15.93
N LYS A 114 21.06 -21.12 -15.10
CA LYS A 114 19.63 -21.00 -14.80
C LYS A 114 19.47 -20.11 -13.58
N VAL A 115 18.86 -18.97 -13.76
CA VAL A 115 18.48 -18.03 -12.71
C VAL A 115 16.98 -18.16 -12.49
N VAL A 116 16.60 -18.55 -11.28
CA VAL A 116 15.23 -18.83 -10.90
C VAL A 116 14.84 -17.87 -9.80
N VAL A 117 13.70 -17.21 -9.94
CA VAL A 117 13.13 -16.35 -8.88
C VAL A 117 11.66 -16.67 -8.71
N ARG A 118 11.15 -16.61 -7.48
CA ARG A 118 9.71 -16.71 -7.23
C ARG A 118 9.00 -15.55 -7.93
N SER A 119 7.92 -15.89 -8.62
CA SER A 119 7.10 -14.96 -9.39
C SER A 119 5.68 -14.97 -8.87
N ARG A 120 5.19 -13.81 -8.40
CA ARG A 120 3.76 -13.62 -8.07
C ARG A 120 2.95 -13.15 -9.28
N HIS A 121 3.60 -12.43 -10.20
CA HIS A 121 3.03 -12.01 -11.48
C HIS A 121 4.11 -12.06 -12.56
N GLU A 122 3.82 -12.68 -13.71
CA GLU A 122 4.81 -12.97 -14.74
C GLU A 122 5.42 -11.69 -15.34
N GLU A 123 4.58 -10.72 -15.70
CA GLU A 123 5.01 -9.49 -16.37
C GLU A 123 5.88 -8.61 -15.46
N VAL A 124 5.48 -8.48 -14.19
CA VAL A 124 6.23 -7.70 -13.20
C VAL A 124 7.56 -8.39 -12.90
N SER A 125 7.55 -9.72 -12.68
CA SER A 125 8.80 -10.49 -12.47
C SER A 125 9.76 -10.39 -13.65
N ARG A 126 9.25 -10.41 -14.89
CA ARG A 126 10.08 -10.24 -16.09
C ARG A 126 10.66 -8.83 -16.16
N ALA A 127 9.86 -7.81 -15.89
CA ALA A 127 10.33 -6.43 -15.86
C ALA A 127 11.38 -6.21 -14.76
N CYS A 128 11.24 -6.85 -13.59
CA CYS A 128 12.26 -6.85 -12.54
C CYS A 128 13.54 -7.57 -12.98
N LEU A 129 13.43 -8.70 -13.69
CA LEU A 129 14.59 -9.44 -14.21
C LEU A 129 15.37 -8.61 -15.25
N ASP A 130 14.67 -7.97 -16.19
CA ASP A 130 15.27 -7.08 -17.18
C ASP A 130 15.96 -5.88 -16.51
N ALA A 131 15.26 -5.22 -15.58
CA ALA A 131 15.82 -4.11 -14.80
C ALA A 131 17.03 -4.54 -13.95
N ALA A 132 17.01 -5.75 -13.38
CA ALA A 132 18.11 -6.30 -12.61
C ALA A 132 19.35 -6.54 -13.48
N ARG A 133 19.18 -7.08 -14.70
CA ARG A 133 20.29 -7.18 -15.67
C ARG A 133 20.86 -5.81 -15.98
N ASP A 134 20.00 -4.84 -16.30
CA ASP A 134 20.44 -3.51 -16.68
C ASP A 134 21.16 -2.78 -15.53
N LEU A 135 20.72 -2.99 -14.29
CA LEU A 135 21.37 -2.47 -13.07
C LEU A 135 22.72 -3.16 -12.83
N VAL A 136 22.78 -4.49 -12.90
CA VAL A 136 24.02 -5.24 -12.72
C VAL A 136 25.05 -4.86 -13.77
N MET A 137 24.66 -4.79 -15.04
CA MET A 137 25.53 -4.34 -16.12
C MET A 137 25.97 -2.89 -15.90
N ALA A 138 25.07 -2.01 -15.43
CA ALA A 138 25.44 -0.63 -15.10
C ALA A 138 26.53 -0.55 -14.02
N ALA A 139 26.38 -1.37 -12.98
CA ALA A 139 27.34 -1.46 -11.89
C ALA A 139 28.67 -2.09 -12.36
N ILE A 140 28.66 -3.02 -13.32
CA ILE A 140 29.89 -3.62 -13.89
C ILE A 140 30.65 -2.61 -14.75
N GLU A 141 29.91 -1.85 -15.57
CA GLU A 141 30.47 -0.92 -16.57
C GLU A 141 30.79 0.47 -16.01
N ASP A 142 30.51 0.71 -14.73
CA ASP A 142 30.64 2.03 -14.08
C ASP A 142 29.85 3.13 -14.80
N ARG A 143 28.62 2.81 -15.21
CA ARG A 143 27.67 3.76 -15.80
C ARG A 143 26.56 4.10 -14.81
N PRO A 144 25.96 5.31 -14.87
CA PRO A 144 24.84 5.66 -14.01
C PRO A 144 23.62 4.76 -14.27
N PHE A 145 22.82 4.54 -13.23
CA PHE A 145 21.55 3.84 -13.29
C PHE A 145 20.49 4.63 -12.52
N ASP A 146 19.38 4.97 -13.19
CA ASP A 146 18.27 5.68 -12.58
C ASP A 146 17.35 4.67 -11.85
N LEU A 147 17.79 4.29 -10.65
CA LEU A 147 17.03 3.41 -9.79
C LEU A 147 15.68 4.03 -9.37
N PRO A 148 15.58 5.31 -8.97
CA PRO A 148 14.28 5.92 -8.64
C PRO A 148 13.24 5.81 -9.76
N ALA A 149 13.58 6.18 -11.00
CA ALA A 149 12.63 6.09 -12.12
C ALA A 149 12.27 4.63 -12.44
N THR A 150 13.26 3.72 -12.36
CA THR A 150 13.03 2.29 -12.55
C THR A 150 12.07 1.73 -11.51
N MET A 151 12.25 2.08 -10.24
CA MET A 151 11.40 1.62 -9.15
C MET A 151 9.98 2.20 -9.23
N ALA A 152 9.84 3.48 -9.62
CA ALA A 152 8.53 4.09 -9.85
C ALA A 152 7.73 3.29 -10.89
N ARG A 153 8.35 2.94 -12.02
CA ARG A 153 7.73 2.11 -13.06
C ARG A 153 7.39 0.70 -12.58
N LEU A 154 8.30 0.04 -11.84
CA LEU A 154 8.06 -1.32 -11.35
C LEU A 154 6.94 -1.38 -10.31
N ARG A 155 6.82 -0.35 -9.46
CA ARG A 155 5.73 -0.22 -8.49
C ARG A 155 4.40 0.01 -9.17
N ASP A 156 4.32 0.95 -10.13
CA ASP A 156 3.10 1.20 -10.91
C ASP A 156 2.60 -0.08 -11.63
N MET A 157 3.53 -0.85 -12.19
CA MET A 157 3.22 -2.17 -12.76
C MET A 157 2.72 -3.17 -11.70
N ALA A 158 3.34 -3.20 -10.52
CA ALA A 158 2.94 -4.10 -9.45
C ALA A 158 1.55 -3.74 -8.92
N ASP A 159 1.28 -2.47 -8.65
CA ASP A 159 0.00 -1.96 -8.17
C ASP A 159 -1.13 -2.25 -9.17
N SER A 160 -0.84 -2.11 -10.47
CA SER A 160 -1.81 -2.37 -11.54
C SER A 160 -2.10 -3.86 -11.79
N LEU A 161 -1.07 -4.72 -11.67
CA LEU A 161 -1.15 -6.12 -12.13
C LEU A 161 -1.21 -7.14 -11.00
N CYS A 162 -0.70 -6.84 -9.81
CA CYS A 162 -0.74 -7.77 -8.68
C CYS A 162 -2.10 -7.77 -8.00
N ILE A 163 -2.28 -8.67 -7.04
CA ILE A 163 -3.46 -8.64 -6.16
C ILE A 163 -3.22 -7.63 -5.04
N GLY A 164 -4.27 -6.89 -4.67
CA GLY A 164 -4.18 -5.87 -3.62
C GLY A 164 -3.91 -6.46 -2.23
N PRO A 165 -3.50 -5.63 -1.25
CA PRO A 165 -2.97 -6.07 0.04
C PRO A 165 -3.97 -6.90 0.84
N SER A 166 -5.26 -6.50 0.85
CA SER A 166 -6.32 -7.26 1.54
C SER A 166 -6.49 -8.67 0.97
N THR A 167 -6.52 -8.78 -0.36
CA THR A 167 -6.60 -10.07 -1.08
C THR A 167 -5.36 -10.92 -0.80
N ALA A 168 -4.18 -10.30 -0.84
CA ALA A 168 -2.90 -10.96 -0.58
C ALA A 168 -2.86 -11.59 0.81
N CYS A 169 -3.32 -10.88 1.85
CA CYS A 169 -3.42 -11.41 3.22
C CYS A 169 -4.28 -12.68 3.29
N ILE A 170 -5.44 -12.70 2.63
CA ILE A 170 -6.32 -13.88 2.63
C ILE A 170 -5.68 -15.04 1.85
N VAL A 171 -5.03 -14.75 0.73
CA VAL A 171 -4.35 -15.75 -0.12
C VAL A 171 -3.12 -16.35 0.56
N ASP A 172 -2.34 -15.54 1.26
CA ASP A 172 -1.17 -16.00 2.01
C ASP A 172 -1.63 -16.85 3.21
N ALA A 173 -2.68 -16.44 3.93
CA ALA A 173 -3.33 -17.22 4.97
C ALA A 173 -3.91 -18.56 4.47
N ALA A 174 -4.46 -18.60 3.25
CA ALA A 174 -4.91 -19.83 2.59
C ALA A 174 -3.71 -20.73 2.26
N THR A 175 -2.63 -20.15 1.73
CA THR A 175 -1.39 -20.87 1.38
C THR A 175 -0.76 -21.53 2.61
N GLU A 176 -0.68 -20.83 3.75
CA GLU A 176 -0.18 -21.37 5.02
C GLU A 176 -0.99 -22.57 5.52
N ARG A 177 -2.30 -22.58 5.24
CA ARG A 177 -3.21 -23.68 5.59
C ARG A 177 -3.24 -24.78 4.53
N GLY A 178 -2.40 -24.71 3.50
CA GLY A 178 -2.40 -25.65 2.39
C GLY A 178 -3.67 -25.61 1.54
N ILE A 179 -4.41 -24.49 1.57
CA ILE A 179 -5.59 -24.26 0.75
C ILE A 179 -5.13 -23.63 -0.57
N PRO A 180 -5.32 -24.32 -1.71
CA PRO A 180 -4.94 -23.79 -3.01
C PRO A 180 -5.72 -22.53 -3.37
N SER A 181 -5.08 -21.58 -4.04
CA SER A 181 -5.72 -20.36 -4.54
C SER A 181 -5.52 -20.24 -6.06
N ILE A 182 -6.55 -19.76 -6.76
CA ILE A 182 -6.53 -19.50 -8.20
C ILE A 182 -7.08 -18.10 -8.42
N ARG A 183 -6.34 -17.25 -9.14
CA ARG A 183 -6.83 -15.96 -9.60
C ARG A 183 -7.74 -16.17 -10.81
N LEU A 184 -8.97 -15.65 -10.78
CA LEU A 184 -9.98 -15.89 -11.81
C LEU A 184 -10.07 -14.76 -12.86
N THR A 185 -9.57 -13.56 -12.53
CA THR A 185 -9.54 -12.38 -13.41
C THR A 185 -8.24 -11.62 -13.25
N ASP A 186 -8.01 -10.59 -14.07
CA ASP A 186 -6.88 -9.67 -13.87
C ASP A 186 -7.06 -8.78 -12.62
N GLY A 187 -8.22 -8.82 -11.95
CA GLY A 187 -8.49 -8.10 -10.70
C GLY A 187 -8.33 -8.96 -9.45
N ASN A 188 -9.04 -8.59 -8.39
CA ASN A 188 -8.97 -9.21 -7.05
C ASN A 188 -9.93 -10.41 -6.84
N LEU A 189 -10.46 -11.00 -7.92
CA LEU A 189 -11.34 -12.17 -7.82
C LEU A 189 -10.52 -13.46 -7.71
N MET A 190 -10.60 -14.10 -6.54
CA MET A 190 -9.87 -15.34 -6.24
C MET A 190 -10.83 -16.49 -5.93
N GLN A 191 -10.44 -17.68 -6.34
CA GLN A 191 -10.99 -18.94 -5.86
C GLN A 191 -10.05 -19.53 -4.81
N LEU A 192 -10.62 -20.02 -3.70
CA LEU A 192 -9.93 -20.79 -2.67
C LEU A 192 -10.45 -22.23 -2.68
N GLY A 193 -9.56 -23.23 -2.74
CA GLY A 193 -9.91 -24.64 -2.77
C GLY A 193 -10.41 -25.15 -4.13
N TYR A 194 -10.94 -26.38 -4.13
CA TYR A 194 -11.35 -27.10 -5.34
C TYR A 194 -12.73 -27.77 -5.21
N GLY A 195 -13.37 -28.00 -6.37
CA GLY A 195 -14.59 -28.78 -6.49
C GLY A 195 -15.74 -28.21 -5.64
N ALA A 196 -16.53 -29.09 -5.03
CA ALA A 196 -17.67 -28.70 -4.21
C ALA A 196 -17.31 -27.92 -2.92
N ARG A 197 -16.02 -27.86 -2.56
CA ARG A 197 -15.53 -27.12 -1.38
C ARG A 197 -14.86 -25.80 -1.74
N GLN A 198 -14.86 -25.42 -3.02
CA GLN A 198 -14.30 -24.14 -3.43
C GLN A 198 -15.09 -22.98 -2.85
N ARG A 199 -14.40 -21.89 -2.49
CA ARG A 199 -14.97 -20.61 -2.08
C ARG A 199 -14.50 -19.51 -3.03
N ARG A 200 -15.28 -18.44 -3.14
CA ARG A 200 -14.87 -17.24 -3.89
C ARG A 200 -14.69 -16.07 -2.94
N ILE A 201 -13.66 -15.29 -3.21
CA ILE A 201 -13.45 -14.00 -2.59
C ILE A 201 -13.24 -12.95 -3.67
N TRP A 202 -13.74 -11.74 -3.43
CA TRP A 202 -13.44 -10.57 -4.23
C TRP A 202 -12.94 -9.49 -3.29
N THR A 203 -11.65 -9.19 -3.35
CA THR A 203 -10.99 -8.37 -2.32
C THR A 203 -11.16 -9.03 -0.94
N ALA A 204 -11.94 -8.42 -0.03
CA ALA A 204 -12.24 -8.97 1.30
C ALA A 204 -13.65 -9.61 1.38
N GLU A 205 -14.48 -9.43 0.37
CA GLU A 205 -15.82 -10.03 0.31
C GLU A 205 -15.73 -11.52 0.01
N THR A 206 -16.72 -12.27 0.46
CA THR A 206 -16.79 -13.72 0.26
C THR A 206 -18.10 -14.10 -0.41
N ASP A 207 -18.20 -15.33 -0.87
CA ASP A 207 -19.47 -15.94 -1.29
C ASP A 207 -20.54 -16.06 -0.18
N GLN A 208 -20.25 -15.65 1.06
CA GLN A 208 -21.23 -15.47 2.14
C GLN A 208 -21.68 -14.01 2.32
N THR A 209 -21.01 -13.06 1.67
CA THR A 209 -21.46 -11.67 1.64
C THR A 209 -22.64 -11.57 0.68
N SER A 210 -23.83 -11.29 1.22
CA SER A 210 -25.04 -11.14 0.41
C SER A 210 -24.96 -9.86 -0.42
N ALA A 211 -25.35 -9.93 -1.70
CA ALA A 211 -25.49 -8.74 -2.55
C ALA A 211 -26.49 -7.71 -1.95
N ILE A 212 -27.48 -8.18 -1.18
CA ILE A 212 -28.40 -7.27 -0.47
C ILE A 212 -27.65 -6.54 0.65
N ALA A 213 -26.77 -7.23 1.38
CA ALA A 213 -26.01 -6.62 2.47
C ALA A 213 -24.97 -5.63 1.95
N GLU A 214 -24.32 -5.93 0.82
CA GLU A 214 -23.40 -5.02 0.13
C GLU A 214 -24.14 -3.77 -0.36
N GLY A 215 -25.27 -3.96 -1.05
CA GLY A 215 -26.12 -2.84 -1.48
C GLY A 215 -26.57 -1.95 -0.31
N ILE A 216 -27.02 -2.55 0.79
CA ILE A 216 -27.35 -1.80 2.02
C ILE A 216 -26.13 -1.01 2.52
N ALA A 217 -24.97 -1.66 2.70
CA ALA A 217 -23.77 -1.03 3.25
C ALA A 217 -23.22 0.12 2.39
N SER A 218 -23.46 0.07 1.07
CA SER A 218 -23.09 1.13 0.13
C SER A 218 -23.98 2.38 0.24
N ASP A 219 -25.20 2.23 0.75
CA ASP A 219 -26.17 3.30 1.00
C ASP A 219 -26.16 3.69 2.49
N LYS A 220 -25.60 4.87 2.80
CA LYS A 220 -25.47 5.35 4.17
C LYS A 220 -26.83 5.64 4.83
N ASP A 221 -27.82 6.14 4.09
CA ASP A 221 -29.13 6.50 4.65
C ASP A 221 -29.95 5.24 4.96
N LEU A 222 -29.96 4.27 4.04
CA LEU A 222 -30.59 2.98 4.26
C LEU A 222 -29.93 2.20 5.40
N THR A 223 -28.59 2.15 5.42
CA THR A 223 -27.83 1.52 6.51
C THR A 223 -28.21 2.12 7.86
N LYS A 224 -28.22 3.46 7.95
CA LYS A 224 -28.58 4.18 9.16
C LYS A 224 -30.00 3.85 9.63
N SER A 225 -30.97 3.91 8.72
CA SER A 225 -32.38 3.63 9.03
C SER A 225 -32.58 2.21 9.59
N LEU A 226 -31.89 1.23 9.00
CA LEU A 226 -31.95 -0.17 9.46
C LEU A 226 -31.27 -0.34 10.82
N LEU A 227 -30.10 0.25 11.03
CA LEU A 227 -29.41 0.22 12.33
C LEU A 227 -30.25 0.85 13.44
N GLN A 228 -30.85 2.01 13.16
CA GLN A 228 -31.74 2.70 14.09
C GLN A 228 -32.96 1.85 14.46
N SER A 229 -33.58 1.17 13.49
CA SER A 229 -34.73 0.28 13.72
C SER A 229 -34.40 -0.90 14.65
N CYS A 230 -33.13 -1.30 14.70
CA CYS A 230 -32.59 -2.33 15.60
C CYS A 230 -32.16 -1.77 16.97
N GLY A 231 -32.30 -0.47 17.21
CA GLY A 231 -31.89 0.19 18.46
C GLY A 231 -30.41 0.54 18.53
N VAL A 232 -29.65 0.43 17.43
CA VAL A 232 -28.27 0.90 17.38
C VAL A 232 -28.27 2.43 17.34
N PRO A 233 -27.53 3.11 18.24
CA PRO A 233 -27.44 4.57 18.21
C PRO A 233 -26.80 5.03 16.90
N VAL A 234 -27.50 5.90 16.18
CA VAL A 234 -27.01 6.55 14.96
C VAL A 234 -27.09 8.07 15.11
N PRO A 235 -26.21 8.86 14.47
CA PRO A 235 -26.30 10.30 14.47
C PRO A 235 -27.62 10.77 13.85
N GLU A 236 -28.30 11.73 14.49
CA GLU A 236 -29.49 12.37 13.89
C GLU A 236 -29.10 13.11 12.61
N GLY A 237 -29.92 13.05 11.56
CA GLY A 237 -29.62 13.70 10.29
C GLY A 237 -30.50 13.24 9.13
N ARG A 238 -30.48 13.99 8.02
CA ARG A 238 -31.29 13.74 6.82
C ARG A 238 -30.55 14.12 5.54
N VAL A 239 -31.05 13.60 4.41
CA VAL A 239 -30.68 14.07 3.06
C VAL A 239 -31.18 15.49 2.85
N VAL A 240 -30.40 16.29 2.12
CA VAL A 240 -30.67 17.70 1.81
C VAL A 240 -30.44 18.00 0.33
N ASP A 241 -31.24 18.91 -0.23
CA ASP A 241 -31.29 19.18 -1.68
C ASP A 241 -30.65 20.52 -2.10
N SER A 242 -30.29 21.38 -1.14
CA SER A 242 -29.63 22.66 -1.42
C SER A 242 -28.74 23.12 -0.26
N PRO A 243 -27.84 24.10 -0.48
CA PRO A 243 -27.06 24.72 0.59
C PRO A 243 -27.93 25.34 1.69
N GLU A 244 -29.06 25.94 1.32
CA GLU A 244 -30.03 26.50 2.27
C GLU A 244 -30.71 25.41 3.09
N ASP A 245 -31.15 24.33 2.44
CA ASP A 245 -31.75 23.16 3.11
C ASP A 245 -30.74 22.46 4.04
N ALA A 246 -29.46 22.44 3.66
CA ALA A 246 -28.37 21.96 4.50
C ALA A 246 -28.21 22.79 5.78
N TRP A 247 -28.33 24.10 5.67
CA TRP A 247 -28.29 24.98 6.84
C TRP A 247 -29.54 24.82 7.72
N GLU A 248 -30.74 24.74 7.14
CA GLU A 248 -31.97 24.47 7.90
C GLU A 248 -31.88 23.15 8.67
N ALA A 249 -31.38 22.08 8.03
CA ALA A 249 -31.11 20.81 8.70
C ALA A 249 -30.10 20.95 9.84
N ALA A 250 -29.04 21.75 9.66
CA ALA A 250 -28.04 22.01 10.69
C ALA A 250 -28.62 22.75 11.91
N GLU A 251 -29.53 23.71 11.69
CA GLU A 251 -30.22 24.44 12.75
C GLU A 251 -31.18 23.53 13.53
N ASP A 252 -31.94 22.68 12.83
CA ASP A 252 -32.86 21.72 13.45
C ASP A 252 -32.12 20.69 14.32
N ILE A 253 -31.00 20.16 13.84
CA ILE A 253 -30.16 19.19 14.56
C ILE A 253 -29.42 19.84 15.73
N GLY A 254 -29.01 21.10 15.56
CA GLY A 254 -28.09 21.84 16.42
C GLY A 254 -26.61 21.59 16.06
N VAL A 255 -25.86 22.67 15.84
CA VAL A 255 -24.42 22.64 15.56
C VAL A 255 -23.60 22.15 16.77
N PRO A 256 -22.46 21.46 16.57
CA PRO A 256 -21.83 21.14 15.28
C PRO A 256 -22.49 20.03 14.47
N VAL A 257 -22.40 20.13 13.13
CA VAL A 257 -22.87 19.11 12.18
C VAL A 257 -21.76 18.56 11.27
N VAL A 258 -22.06 17.52 10.51
CA VAL A 258 -21.25 16.89 9.46
C VAL A 258 -22.01 16.98 8.16
N VAL A 259 -21.34 17.36 7.07
CA VAL A 259 -21.87 17.32 5.71
C VAL A 259 -21.05 16.31 4.90
N LYS A 260 -21.72 15.38 4.21
CA LYS A 260 -21.08 14.31 3.43
C LYS A 260 -21.94 13.82 2.27
N PRO A 261 -21.34 13.26 1.21
CA PRO A 261 -22.09 12.53 0.19
C PRO A 261 -22.69 11.22 0.74
N SER A 262 -23.88 10.84 0.26
CA SER A 262 -24.57 9.61 0.64
C SER A 262 -23.79 8.35 0.25
N ASP A 263 -23.15 8.36 -0.92
CA ASP A 263 -22.48 7.21 -1.55
C ASP A 263 -20.93 7.31 -1.61
N GLY A 264 -20.35 8.40 -1.09
CA GLY A 264 -18.90 8.60 -1.11
C GLY A 264 -18.12 7.63 -0.21
N ASN A 265 -16.94 7.19 -0.70
CA ASN A 265 -16.02 6.30 0.00
C ASN A 265 -14.73 7.02 0.45
N HIS A 266 -13.98 6.41 1.39
CA HIS A 266 -12.68 6.90 1.88
C HIS A 266 -12.68 8.32 2.48
N GLY A 267 -13.83 8.80 2.98
CA GLY A 267 -13.92 10.14 3.56
C GLY A 267 -13.87 11.28 2.53
N ARG A 268 -13.90 10.98 1.23
CA ARG A 268 -13.99 12.00 0.18
C ARG A 268 -15.32 12.76 0.29
N GLY A 269 -15.25 14.08 0.16
CA GLY A 269 -16.40 14.96 0.30
C GLY A 269 -16.95 15.10 1.73
N VAL A 270 -16.28 14.55 2.75
CA VAL A 270 -16.74 14.63 4.14
C VAL A 270 -16.16 15.86 4.83
N SER A 271 -17.03 16.71 5.35
CA SER A 271 -16.67 17.88 6.16
C SER A 271 -17.30 17.78 7.54
N THR A 272 -16.48 17.77 8.59
CA THR A 272 -16.93 17.53 9.98
C THR A 272 -16.91 18.78 10.85
N GLU A 273 -17.62 18.75 11.97
CA GLU A 273 -17.64 19.80 13.02
C GLU A 273 -17.96 21.22 12.48
N LEU A 274 -18.96 21.31 11.60
CA LEU A 274 -19.41 22.56 10.99
C LEU A 274 -20.25 23.35 11.99
N MET A 275 -19.93 24.63 12.16
CA MET A 275 -20.52 25.50 13.18
C MET A 275 -21.28 26.68 12.58
N THR A 276 -20.92 27.13 11.38
CA THR A 276 -21.55 28.31 10.75
C THR A 276 -22.23 27.99 9.44
N ARG A 277 -23.12 28.88 9.01
CA ARG A 277 -23.82 28.79 7.74
C ARG A 277 -22.86 28.73 6.56
N GLU A 278 -21.87 29.61 6.55
CA GLU A 278 -20.87 29.67 5.47
C GLU A 278 -20.08 28.37 5.37
N GLU A 279 -19.73 27.74 6.50
CA GLU A 279 -19.06 26.45 6.53
C GLU A 279 -19.93 25.32 5.97
N VAL A 280 -21.21 25.28 6.35
CA VAL A 280 -22.19 24.28 5.88
C VAL A 280 -22.45 24.42 4.38
N GLU A 281 -22.71 25.63 3.90
CA GLU A 281 -22.95 25.89 2.47
C GLU A 281 -21.72 25.56 1.62
N THR A 282 -20.51 25.90 2.10
CA THR A 282 -19.26 25.54 1.41
C THR A 282 -19.07 24.02 1.38
N ALA A 283 -19.29 23.35 2.51
CA ALA A 283 -19.17 21.90 2.62
C ALA A 283 -20.17 21.15 1.72
N TYR A 284 -21.39 21.68 1.56
CA TYR A 284 -22.39 21.13 0.65
C TYR A 284 -21.86 21.09 -0.79
N GLY A 285 -21.25 22.19 -1.27
CA GLY A 285 -20.66 22.24 -2.61
C GLY A 285 -19.53 21.22 -2.80
N ILE A 286 -18.70 20.99 -1.77
CA ILE A 286 -17.65 19.97 -1.80
C ILE A 286 -18.24 18.56 -1.85
N ALA A 287 -19.25 18.27 -1.02
CA ALA A 287 -19.90 16.96 -0.96
C ALA A 287 -20.64 16.62 -2.27
N LEU A 288 -21.32 17.60 -2.87
CA LEU A 288 -22.07 17.42 -4.12
C LEU A 288 -21.16 17.09 -5.32
N ASN A 289 -19.92 17.57 -5.31
CA ASN A 289 -18.96 17.24 -6.37
C ASN A 289 -18.48 15.77 -6.31
N GLU A 290 -18.68 15.09 -5.18
CA GLU A 290 -18.15 13.74 -4.91
C GLU A 290 -19.22 12.63 -4.95
N GLY A 291 -20.52 12.98 -4.95
CA GLY A 291 -21.60 12.00 -4.84
C GLY A 291 -22.94 12.50 -5.41
N SER A 292 -23.96 11.64 -5.34
CA SER A 292 -25.28 11.95 -5.92
C SER A 292 -26.18 12.78 -5.01
N GLU A 293 -26.14 12.53 -3.70
CA GLU A 293 -26.96 13.22 -2.69
C GLU A 293 -26.11 13.60 -1.48
N VAL A 294 -26.51 14.66 -0.77
CA VAL A 294 -25.78 15.19 0.39
C VAL A 294 -26.57 14.96 1.67
N ILE A 295 -25.89 14.54 2.73
CA ILE A 295 -26.48 14.28 4.06
C ILE A 295 -25.90 15.27 5.07
N VAL A 296 -26.76 15.86 5.90
CA VAL A 296 -26.38 16.61 7.10
C VAL A 296 -26.68 15.77 8.33
N GLU A 297 -25.68 15.59 9.20
CA GLU A 297 -25.81 14.81 10.43
C GLU A 297 -25.20 15.51 11.65
N ARG A 298 -25.67 15.16 12.85
CA ARG A 298 -25.07 15.61 14.11
C ARG A 298 -23.61 15.17 14.19
N PHE A 299 -22.72 16.11 14.52
CA PHE A 299 -21.35 15.75 14.84
C PHE A 299 -21.28 15.09 16.22
N VAL A 300 -20.74 13.87 16.25
CA VAL A 300 -20.53 13.12 17.50
C VAL A 300 -19.08 13.26 17.92
N ARG A 301 -18.85 13.86 19.08
CA ARG A 301 -17.52 14.01 19.67
C ARG A 301 -17.04 12.68 20.26
N GLY A 302 -15.83 12.26 19.89
CA GLY A 302 -15.20 11.07 20.42
C GLY A 302 -14.02 10.61 19.57
N ASN A 303 -13.45 9.47 19.94
CA ASN A 303 -12.43 8.81 19.14
C ASN A 303 -13.10 7.81 18.21
N GLU A 304 -12.81 7.91 16.91
CA GLU A 304 -13.28 6.92 15.95
C GLU A 304 -12.62 5.56 16.18
N HIS A 305 -13.38 4.49 16.01
CA HIS A 305 -12.89 3.12 16.07
C HIS A 305 -13.41 2.36 14.84
N ARG A 306 -12.55 1.57 14.21
CA ARG A 306 -12.89 0.62 13.16
C ARG A 306 -12.92 -0.77 13.76
N LEU A 307 -14.09 -1.40 13.71
CA LEU A 307 -14.33 -2.73 14.24
C LEU A 307 -14.43 -3.73 13.08
N LEU A 308 -13.58 -4.75 13.07
CA LEU A 308 -13.64 -5.83 12.10
C LEU A 308 -14.44 -7.00 12.69
N VAL A 309 -15.63 -7.23 12.14
CA VAL A 309 -16.49 -8.35 12.54
C VAL A 309 -16.44 -9.45 11.48
N VAL A 310 -16.06 -10.65 11.88
CA VAL A 310 -16.00 -11.84 11.00
C VAL A 310 -16.82 -12.96 11.62
N ALA A 311 -17.78 -13.49 10.86
CA ALA A 311 -18.68 -14.56 11.30
C ALA A 311 -19.36 -14.27 12.66
N GLY A 312 -19.82 -13.02 12.85
CA GLY A 312 -20.52 -12.58 14.06
C GLY A 312 -19.62 -12.36 15.28
N ARG A 313 -18.30 -12.28 15.11
CA ARG A 313 -17.35 -12.00 16.19
C ARG A 313 -16.48 -10.80 15.85
N LEU A 314 -16.30 -9.89 16.80
CA LEU A 314 -15.28 -8.86 16.73
C LEU A 314 -13.90 -9.55 16.78
N VAL A 315 -13.11 -9.42 15.72
CA VAL A 315 -11.78 -10.07 15.61
C VAL A 315 -10.63 -9.09 15.68
N ALA A 316 -10.88 -7.81 15.37
CA ALA A 316 -9.90 -6.75 15.49
C ALA A 316 -10.60 -5.40 15.69
N ALA A 317 -9.93 -4.49 16.39
CA ALA A 317 -10.34 -3.10 16.49
C ALA A 317 -9.15 -2.18 16.32
N ALA A 318 -9.33 -1.13 15.52
CA ALA A 318 -8.34 -0.09 15.33
C ALA A 318 -8.90 1.26 15.74
N ARG A 319 -8.14 2.06 16.47
CA ARG A 319 -8.53 3.42 16.84
C ARG A 319 -7.93 4.42 15.87
N GLY A 320 -8.74 5.37 15.42
CA GLY A 320 -8.26 6.52 14.66
C GLY A 320 -7.49 7.50 15.53
N GLU A 321 -6.59 8.26 14.92
CA GLU A 321 -5.85 9.33 15.59
C GLU A 321 -5.99 10.63 14.79
N SER A 322 -6.06 11.74 15.52
CA SER A 322 -5.97 13.08 14.94
C SER A 322 -4.50 13.45 14.75
N ALA A 323 -4.15 13.99 13.58
CA ALA A 323 -2.82 14.53 13.34
C ALA A 323 -2.76 16.00 13.75
N THR A 324 -1.76 16.36 14.55
CA THR A 324 -1.48 17.73 14.97
C THR A 324 -0.01 18.05 14.74
N ILE A 325 0.29 19.32 14.45
CA ILE A 325 1.66 19.85 14.49
C ILE A 325 1.81 20.78 15.69
N THR A 326 3.05 20.96 16.14
CA THR A 326 3.43 21.96 17.13
C THR A 326 4.25 23.06 16.45
N GLY A 327 3.79 24.31 16.54
CA GLY A 327 4.52 25.47 16.05
C GLY A 327 5.88 25.61 16.70
N ASP A 328 6.90 25.91 15.91
CA ASP A 328 8.24 26.26 16.38
C ASP A 328 8.52 27.78 16.30
N GLY A 329 7.55 28.56 15.81
CA GLY A 329 7.66 30.00 15.61
C GLY A 329 8.50 30.43 14.40
N VAL A 330 8.96 29.48 13.57
CA VAL A 330 9.84 29.76 12.42
C VAL A 330 9.31 29.13 11.13
N SER A 331 8.95 27.85 11.16
CA SER A 331 8.50 27.09 9.99
C SER A 331 7.01 27.27 9.72
N SER A 332 6.65 27.23 8.44
CA SER A 332 5.26 27.25 7.98
C SER A 332 4.53 25.95 8.33
N ILE A 333 3.20 25.96 8.32
CA ILE A 333 2.40 24.75 8.54
C ILE A 333 2.74 23.66 7.53
N ALA A 334 2.93 24.00 6.25
CA ALA A 334 3.33 23.04 5.22
C ALA A 334 4.66 22.34 5.57
N GLU A 335 5.68 23.13 5.95
CA GLU A 335 6.98 22.58 6.36
C GLU A 335 6.88 21.75 7.65
N LEU A 336 6.07 22.19 8.61
CA LEU A 336 5.86 21.47 9.87
C LEU A 336 5.15 20.13 9.66
N ILE A 337 4.21 20.04 8.71
CA ILE A 337 3.60 18.76 8.31
C ILE A 337 4.67 17.82 7.78
N ASP A 338 5.55 18.31 6.91
CA ASP A 338 6.61 17.49 6.32
C ASP A 338 7.62 17.01 7.37
N ILE A 339 8.00 17.85 8.32
CA ILE A 339 9.02 17.55 9.32
C ILE A 339 8.46 16.73 10.50
N GLN A 340 7.21 16.97 10.91
CA GLN A 340 6.63 16.34 12.13
C GLN A 340 5.69 15.18 11.85
N ILE A 341 4.99 15.17 10.70
CA ILE A 341 3.96 14.17 10.40
C ILE A 341 4.42 13.21 9.29
N ASN A 342 4.86 13.74 8.15
CA ASN A 342 5.26 12.92 7.00
C ASN A 342 6.60 12.19 7.20
N THR A 343 7.34 12.50 8.27
CA THR A 343 8.52 11.73 8.70
C THR A 343 8.17 10.39 9.37
N ASP A 344 6.90 10.12 9.67
CA ASP A 344 6.47 8.82 10.20
C ASP A 344 6.77 7.72 9.15
N PRO A 345 7.57 6.69 9.47
CA PRO A 345 7.94 5.63 8.51
C PRO A 345 6.75 4.80 8.04
N ARG A 346 5.59 4.93 8.69
CA ARG A 346 4.33 4.29 8.29
C ARG A 346 3.59 5.08 7.20
N ARG A 347 4.03 6.29 6.85
CA ARG A 347 3.42 7.11 5.80
C ARG A 347 4.16 6.99 4.47
N GLY A 348 3.41 6.89 3.38
CA GLY A 348 3.96 6.92 2.03
C GLY A 348 2.89 7.11 0.95
N GLU A 349 3.31 7.06 -0.31
CA GLU A 349 2.42 7.24 -1.46
C GLU A 349 1.87 5.92 -2.03
N THR A 350 2.40 4.78 -1.59
CA THR A 350 2.02 3.44 -2.11
C THR A 350 1.14 2.69 -1.13
N GLU A 351 0.40 1.67 -1.62
CA GLU A 351 -0.51 0.86 -0.79
C GLU A 351 0.21 0.03 0.30
N ASP A 352 1.54 -0.08 0.25
CA ASP A 352 2.36 -0.74 1.26
C ASP A 352 2.40 0.03 2.60
N TYR A 353 2.15 1.34 2.55
CA TYR A 353 2.15 2.19 3.73
C TYR A 353 0.75 2.20 4.34
N PRO A 354 0.58 1.87 5.63
CA PRO A 354 -0.73 1.88 6.26
C PRO A 354 -1.33 3.29 6.37
N LEU A 355 -0.51 4.34 6.20
CA LEU A 355 -0.91 5.74 6.24
C LEU A 355 -0.46 6.45 4.95
N ASN A 356 -1.28 7.38 4.45
CA ASN A 356 -0.90 8.23 3.33
C ASN A 356 -0.04 9.41 3.81
N LEU A 357 0.80 9.96 2.93
CA LEU A 357 1.39 11.29 3.14
C LEU A 357 0.28 12.35 3.17
N ILE A 358 0.44 13.35 4.04
CA ILE A 358 -0.43 14.52 4.05
C ILE A 358 0.13 15.52 3.04
N LEU A 359 -0.53 15.62 1.89
CA LEU A 359 -0.18 16.56 0.82
C LEU A 359 -1.30 17.59 0.65
N LEU A 360 -1.05 18.83 1.06
CA LEU A 360 -2.07 19.88 1.13
C LEU A 360 -2.75 20.19 -0.20
N ASP A 361 -2.06 19.99 -1.32
CA ASP A 361 -2.63 20.22 -2.66
C ASP A 361 -3.61 19.14 -3.10
N ARG A 362 -3.54 17.95 -2.49
CA ARG A 362 -4.41 16.80 -2.79
C ARG A 362 -5.55 16.63 -1.79
N GLU A 363 -5.56 17.39 -0.69
CA GLU A 363 -6.46 17.19 0.45
C GLU A 363 -7.22 18.49 0.84
N PRO A 364 -8.31 18.85 0.13
CA PRO A 364 -9.08 20.07 0.39
C PRO A 364 -9.67 20.15 1.81
N SER A 365 -10.02 19.00 2.39
CA SER A 365 -10.56 18.89 3.75
C SER A 365 -9.55 19.33 4.82
N ILE A 366 -8.27 19.02 4.63
CA ILE A 366 -7.17 19.44 5.52
C ILE A 366 -6.95 20.96 5.41
N ARG A 367 -7.01 21.52 4.20
CA ARG A 367 -6.92 22.98 4.01
C ARG A 367 -8.04 23.73 4.72
N LEU A 368 -9.26 23.19 4.67
CA LEU A 368 -10.41 23.73 5.39
C LEU A 368 -10.17 23.69 6.90
N GLU A 369 -9.65 22.58 7.44
CA GLU A 369 -9.33 22.43 8.86
C GLU A 369 -8.27 23.45 9.34
N ILE A 370 -7.24 23.70 8.54
CA ILE A 370 -6.22 24.73 8.84
C ILE A 370 -6.86 26.13 8.83
N THR A 371 -7.71 26.41 7.85
CA THR A 371 -8.37 27.71 7.68
C THR A 371 -9.31 28.03 8.85
N ARG A 372 -10.01 27.03 9.38
CA ARG A 372 -10.89 27.18 10.57
C ARG A 372 -10.16 27.66 11.81
N GLN A 373 -8.87 27.32 11.93
CA GLN A 373 -8.04 27.75 13.04
C GLN A 373 -7.41 29.13 12.81
N GLY A 374 -7.78 29.82 11.72
CA GLY A 374 -7.28 31.15 11.37
C GLY A 374 -5.92 31.12 10.69
N TYR A 375 -5.50 29.97 10.16
CA TYR A 375 -4.21 29.80 9.51
C TYR A 375 -4.35 29.52 8.01
N THR A 376 -3.25 29.66 7.30
CA THR A 376 -3.04 29.21 5.93
C THR A 376 -1.88 28.21 5.90
N PRO A 377 -1.70 27.40 4.84
CA PRO A 377 -0.52 26.56 4.67
C PRO A 377 0.83 27.27 4.90
N ASP A 378 0.90 28.54 4.51
CA ASP A 378 2.10 29.38 4.62
C ASP A 378 2.23 30.11 5.98
N SER A 379 1.23 29.97 6.86
CA SER A 379 1.28 30.60 8.18
C SER A 379 2.34 29.96 9.05
N VAL A 380 3.03 30.76 9.87
CA VAL A 380 4.00 30.30 10.88
C VAL A 380 3.32 30.29 12.25
N PRO A 381 2.97 29.11 12.82
CA PRO A 381 2.31 29.05 14.12
C PRO A 381 3.29 29.46 15.23
N PRO A 382 2.82 30.18 16.29
CA PRO A 382 3.66 30.54 17.43
C PRO A 382 4.31 29.32 18.10
N LEU A 383 5.48 29.54 18.73
CA LEU A 383 6.19 28.48 19.44
C LEU A 383 5.29 27.81 20.50
N GLY A 384 5.15 26.48 20.41
CA GLY A 384 4.35 25.66 21.29
C GLY A 384 2.85 25.63 20.97
N GLN A 385 2.39 26.37 19.96
CA GLN A 385 0.99 26.34 19.53
C GLN A 385 0.69 25.02 18.82
N LEU A 386 -0.31 24.29 19.31
CA LEU A 386 -0.82 23.11 18.61
C LEU A 386 -1.77 23.57 17.50
N VAL A 387 -1.56 23.02 16.30
CA VAL A 387 -2.46 23.21 15.15
C VAL A 387 -2.94 21.84 14.69
N MET A 388 -4.26 21.67 14.62
CA MET A 388 -4.89 20.45 14.14
C MET A 388 -4.80 20.39 12.61
N ILE A 389 -4.28 19.28 12.08
CA ILE A 389 -4.12 19.09 10.63
C ILE A 389 -5.20 18.15 10.11
N GLN A 390 -5.45 17.05 10.83
CA GLN A 390 -6.41 16.05 10.41
C GLN A 390 -7.13 15.51 11.64
N ARG A 391 -8.46 15.61 11.69
CA ARG A 391 -9.26 15.14 12.85
C ARG A 391 -9.44 13.63 12.87
N ASN A 392 -9.69 13.05 11.70
CA ASN A 392 -10.07 11.66 11.49
C ASN A 392 -9.20 11.04 10.38
N GLY A 393 -8.95 9.73 10.41
CA GLY A 393 -8.50 9.02 9.20
C GLY A 393 -7.40 7.97 9.39
N ASN A 394 -6.68 7.98 10.50
CA ASN A 394 -5.55 7.07 10.71
C ASN A 394 -5.89 5.92 11.66
N VAL A 395 -6.71 4.97 11.21
CA VAL A 395 -7.08 3.76 11.97
C VAL A 395 -5.94 2.72 11.99
N ALA A 396 -4.77 3.12 12.47
CA ALA A 396 -3.55 2.31 12.45
C ALA A 396 -3.17 1.70 13.81
N PHE A 397 -3.87 2.07 14.89
CA PHE A 397 -3.53 1.59 16.24
C PHE A 397 -4.44 0.46 16.66
N ASP A 398 -3.87 -0.74 16.78
CA ASP A 398 -4.58 -1.88 17.34
C ASP A 398 -4.98 -1.60 18.80
N VAL A 399 -6.28 -1.70 19.06
CA VAL A 399 -6.88 -1.57 20.39
C VAL A 399 -7.80 -2.75 20.69
N THR A 400 -7.66 -3.87 19.99
CA THR A 400 -8.53 -5.05 20.08
C THR A 400 -8.71 -5.52 21.52
N ASP A 401 -7.62 -5.68 22.27
CA ASP A 401 -7.64 -6.11 23.67
C ASP A 401 -8.12 -5.03 24.66
N ARG A 402 -8.32 -3.80 24.18
CA ARG A 402 -8.73 -2.63 24.97
C ARG A 402 -10.18 -2.22 24.72
N VAL A 403 -10.84 -2.85 23.76
CA VAL A 403 -12.27 -2.62 23.49
C VAL A 403 -13.08 -3.11 24.69
N HIS A 404 -14.06 -2.31 25.12
CA HIS A 404 -14.94 -2.70 26.21
C HIS A 404 -15.77 -3.94 25.82
N PRO A 405 -16.03 -4.91 26.71
CA PRO A 405 -16.79 -6.12 26.36
C PRO A 405 -18.22 -5.87 25.84
N ASP A 406 -18.79 -4.71 26.13
CA ASP A 406 -20.13 -4.30 25.68
C ASP A 406 -20.14 -3.65 24.27
N ALA A 407 -18.97 -3.48 23.65
CA ALA A 407 -18.82 -2.84 22.35
C ALA A 407 -18.98 -3.79 21.16
#